data_AF-A0A7S3S5H3-F1
#
_entry.id   AF-A0A7S3S5H3-F1
#
_cell.length_a   1.000
_cell.length_b   1.000
_cell.length_c   1.000
_cell.angle_alpha   90.00
_cell.angle_beta   90.00
_cell.angle_gamma   90.00
#
_symmetry.space_group_name_H-M   'P 1'
#
loop_
_entity.id
_entity.type
_entity.pdbx_description
1 polymer ?
#
loop_
_entity_poly.entity_id
_entity_poly.type
_entity_poly.pdbx_seq_one_letter_code
_entity_poly.pdbx_strand_id
1 'polypeptide(L)'
;MPGEGQRESLIADRAGPDGAGAMNFDINSVFVVTESPEEAWAMADSKKQASERSGDKRGKALALIKATEALVLMMKLDVAANQVMEAQAICEELKYEEGRAAAMNAMAKIYVASGGDEEDIERGEDLVQDALVIFRKLGNKRGEAATLMTLSGVMAAMQNFEAAIKAAKDAQALFQEIGDRGAVAALYHEISKVHVLKANTSSAIKALLKARAIQIELGDKRKEGECMLAVGKVEAAGRDAAKATAALTTAGELFKEAGDHKGAASAMNVRMDMHLEAKRIVEAVAAAKLVVTINHDAGDLKGEAEGLTKLAEILLNNENVAQAYKLAETAAKIAASVQDRAGIEKAYDMLAKCKNGRLKQEIKESIKTYEGLANYPVDPIIEPGLNKIALEQYFDVVQKGL
;
A
#
# COMPACT_ATOMS: atom_id res chain seq x y z
N MET A 1 -38.92 30.08 52.46
CA MET A 1 -38.14 28.83 52.57
C MET A 1 -39.09 27.70 52.95
N PRO A 2 -38.94 26.48 52.44
CA PRO A 2 -38.86 26.04 51.04
C PRO A 2 -39.86 24.89 50.77
N GLY A 3 -39.91 24.38 49.52
CA GLY A 3 -40.69 23.19 49.18
C GLY A 3 -40.70 22.90 47.68
N GLU A 4 -39.51 22.75 47.10
CA GLU A 4 -39.29 22.34 45.71
C GLU A 4 -39.90 20.96 45.45
N GLY A 5 -40.96 20.94 44.63
CA GLY A 5 -41.60 19.74 44.13
C GLY A 5 -41.61 19.74 42.61
N GLN A 6 -40.70 18.96 42.02
CA GLN A 6 -40.81 18.30 40.72
C GLN A 6 -41.38 19.14 39.56
N ARG A 7 -40.53 19.94 38.93
CA ARG A 7 -40.63 20.23 37.49
C ARG A 7 -39.22 20.43 36.93
N GLU A 8 -38.78 19.49 36.09
CA GLU A 8 -37.86 19.62 34.94
C GLU A 8 -37.33 18.21 34.64
N SER A 9 -37.96 17.47 33.72
CA SER A 9 -37.97 17.59 32.25
C SER A 9 -37.04 16.53 31.65
N LEU A 10 -37.69 15.45 31.21
CA LEU A 10 -37.28 14.63 30.09
C LEU A 10 -36.80 15.53 28.95
N ILE A 11 -35.50 15.64 28.75
CA ILE A 11 -34.94 16.10 27.48
C ILE A 11 -34.79 14.84 26.63
N ALA A 12 -35.90 14.53 25.98
CA ALA A 12 -35.95 13.67 24.82
C ALA A 12 -35.09 14.30 23.71
N ASP A 13 -34.13 13.50 23.28
CA ASP A 13 -33.67 13.32 21.91
C ASP A 13 -34.44 14.17 20.86
N ARG A 14 -33.87 15.33 20.54
CA ARG A 14 -34.15 16.06 19.30
C ARG A 14 -32.82 16.31 18.62
N ALA A 15 -32.40 15.31 17.86
CA ALA A 15 -31.41 15.45 16.82
C ALA A 15 -31.88 16.50 15.80
N GLY A 16 -31.20 17.64 15.76
CA GLY A 16 -31.20 18.54 14.61
C GLY A 16 -30.23 18.02 13.53
N PRO A 17 -30.35 18.46 12.28
CA PRO A 17 -29.60 17.93 11.14
C PRO A 17 -28.15 18.47 11.05
N ASP A 18 -27.52 18.78 12.18
CA ASP A 18 -26.11 19.16 12.24
C ASP A 18 -25.27 17.93 12.63
N GLY A 19 -24.69 17.30 11.61
CA GLY A 19 -23.88 16.08 11.69
C GLY A 19 -22.56 16.25 12.43
N ALA A 20 -22.64 16.35 13.76
CA ALA A 20 -21.54 16.13 14.68
C ALA A 20 -22.03 15.26 15.84
N GLY A 21 -22.42 14.01 15.52
CA GLY A 21 -22.48 12.97 16.54
C GLY A 21 -21.11 12.91 17.21
N ALA A 22 -21.05 13.23 18.50
CA ALA A 22 -19.81 13.28 19.24
C ALA A 22 -19.07 11.95 19.08
N MET A 23 -18.03 11.93 18.23
CA MET A 23 -17.12 10.78 18.13
C MET A 23 -16.48 10.61 19.51
N ASN A 24 -16.98 9.65 20.27
CA ASN A 24 -16.54 9.41 21.63
C ASN A 24 -15.27 8.54 21.59
N PHE A 25 -14.12 9.19 21.39
CA PHE A 25 -12.82 8.51 21.51
C PHE A 25 -12.56 8.24 22.98
N ASP A 26 -12.49 6.96 23.34
CA ASP A 26 -11.97 6.50 24.62
C ASP A 26 -10.59 5.83 24.41
N ILE A 27 -9.94 5.42 25.51
CA ILE A 27 -8.66 4.72 25.44
C ILE A 27 -8.76 3.41 24.64
N ASN A 28 -9.90 2.75 24.62
CA ASN A 28 -10.06 1.46 23.95
C ASN A 28 -10.18 1.61 22.42
N SER A 29 -10.66 2.76 21.96
CA SER A 29 -10.82 3.10 20.55
C SER A 29 -9.50 3.41 19.85
N VAL A 30 -8.45 3.73 20.61
CA VAL A 30 -7.14 4.10 20.04
C VAL A 30 -6.29 2.89 19.67
N PHE A 31 -6.60 1.70 20.19
CA PHE A 31 -5.87 0.48 19.90
C PHE A 31 -6.52 -0.32 18.78
N VAL A 32 -5.68 -0.96 17.95
CA VAL A 32 -6.08 -1.90 16.90
C VAL A 32 -6.99 -1.20 15.88
N VAL A 33 -6.39 -0.75 14.79
CA VAL A 33 -7.13 -0.22 13.65
C VAL A 33 -7.90 -1.36 12.98
N THR A 34 -9.23 -1.29 13.03
CA THR A 34 -10.11 -2.30 12.42
C THR A 34 -10.73 -1.80 11.11
N GLU A 35 -10.91 -0.50 10.98
CA GLU A 35 -11.26 0.22 9.78
C GLU A 35 -10.07 0.30 8.80
N SER A 36 -10.27 0.88 7.61
CA SER A 36 -9.12 1.14 6.73
C SER A 36 -8.18 2.18 7.36
N PRO A 37 -6.86 2.14 7.09
CA PRO A 37 -5.93 3.15 7.61
C PRO A 37 -6.33 4.58 7.26
N GLU A 38 -6.87 4.80 6.06
CA GLU A 38 -7.36 6.10 5.61
C GLU A 38 -8.59 6.58 6.39
N GLU A 39 -9.54 5.67 6.66
CA GLU A 39 -10.72 5.97 7.49
C GLU A 39 -10.31 6.27 8.93
N ALA A 40 -9.42 5.44 9.51
CA ALA A 40 -8.88 5.66 10.86
C ALA A 40 -8.23 7.03 10.97
N TRP A 41 -7.41 7.39 9.98
CA TRP A 41 -6.76 8.69 9.93
C TRP A 41 -7.76 9.84 9.79
N ALA A 42 -8.75 9.72 8.91
CA ALA A 42 -9.77 10.76 8.71
C ALA A 42 -10.63 10.98 9.96
N MET A 43 -11.06 9.91 10.63
CA MET A 43 -11.80 9.99 11.89
C MET A 43 -10.94 10.62 13.00
N ALA A 44 -9.69 10.20 13.10
CA ALA A 44 -8.76 10.73 14.08
C ALA A 44 -8.42 12.21 13.84
N ASP A 45 -8.23 12.63 12.58
CA ASP A 45 -7.99 14.03 12.24
C ASP A 45 -9.21 14.92 12.53
N SER A 46 -10.41 14.44 12.19
CA SER A 46 -11.66 15.12 12.54
C SER A 46 -11.81 15.29 14.06
N LYS A 47 -11.53 14.22 14.83
CA LYS A 47 -11.56 14.27 16.29
C LYS A 47 -10.51 15.22 16.85
N LYS A 48 -9.29 15.21 16.30
CA LYS A 48 -8.22 16.14 16.68
C LYS A 48 -8.68 17.59 16.53
N GLN A 49 -9.22 17.96 15.37
CA GLN A 49 -9.71 19.32 15.11
C GLN A 49 -10.85 19.72 16.05
N ALA A 50 -11.79 18.80 16.33
CA ALA A 50 -12.89 19.05 17.26
C ALA A 50 -12.39 19.26 18.71
N SER A 51 -11.43 18.45 19.15
CA SER A 51 -10.79 18.58 20.47
C SER A 51 -9.97 19.87 20.59
N GLU A 52 -9.32 20.33 19.52
CA GLU A 52 -8.64 21.63 19.49
C GLU A 52 -9.60 22.81 19.65
N ARG A 53 -10.75 22.78 18.97
CA ARG A 53 -11.78 23.83 19.08
C ARG A 53 -12.44 23.88 20.46
N SER A 54 -12.58 22.73 21.11
CA SER A 54 -13.23 22.61 22.43
C SER A 54 -12.26 22.73 23.60
N GLY A 55 -10.95 22.70 23.37
CA GLY A 55 -9.93 22.68 24.42
C GLY A 55 -9.79 21.32 25.14
N ASP A 56 -10.40 20.25 24.62
CA ASP A 56 -10.30 18.90 25.16
C ASP A 56 -8.92 18.29 24.87
N LYS A 57 -7.95 18.58 25.75
CA LYS A 57 -6.59 18.05 25.64
C LYS A 57 -6.55 16.52 25.67
N ARG A 58 -7.40 15.86 26.45
CA ARG A 58 -7.41 14.38 26.55
C ARG A 58 -7.89 13.76 25.24
N GLY A 59 -8.99 14.26 24.68
CA GLY A 59 -9.48 13.81 23.37
C GLY A 59 -8.50 14.09 22.24
N LYS A 60 -7.77 15.23 22.29
CA LYS A 60 -6.70 15.54 21.33
C LYS A 60 -5.58 14.49 21.39
N ALA A 61 -5.11 14.13 22.58
CA ALA A 61 -4.06 13.13 22.74
C ALA A 61 -4.49 11.75 22.19
N LEU A 62 -5.71 11.31 22.50
CA LEU A 62 -6.26 10.05 21.98
C LEU A 62 -6.40 10.06 20.45
N ALA A 63 -6.86 11.18 19.89
CA ALA A 63 -6.95 11.34 18.44
C ALA A 63 -5.57 11.26 17.77
N LEU A 64 -4.56 11.93 18.33
CA LEU A 64 -3.18 11.85 17.83
C LEU A 64 -2.61 10.43 17.89
N ILE A 65 -2.88 9.68 18.96
CA ILE A 65 -2.44 8.27 19.09
C ILE A 65 -3.10 7.40 18.01
N LYS A 66 -4.42 7.51 17.83
CA LYS A 66 -5.14 6.77 16.78
C LYS A 66 -4.64 7.13 15.38
N ALA A 67 -4.43 8.42 15.12
CA ALA A 67 -3.86 8.90 13.86
C ALA A 67 -2.46 8.34 13.63
N THR A 68 -1.65 8.22 14.69
CA THR A 68 -0.33 7.58 14.63
C THR A 68 -0.44 6.12 14.20
N GLU A 69 -1.35 5.34 14.80
CA GLU A 69 -1.55 3.94 14.39
C GLU A 69 -1.91 3.81 12.90
N ALA A 70 -2.79 4.70 12.42
CA ALA A 70 -3.18 4.75 11.02
C ALA A 70 -2.00 5.13 10.10
N LEU A 71 -1.23 6.15 10.47
CA LEU A 71 -0.07 6.60 9.69
C LEU A 71 1.06 5.58 9.63
N VAL A 72 1.26 4.79 10.68
CA VAL A 72 2.20 3.66 10.67
C VAL A 72 1.78 2.62 9.64
N LEU A 73 0.50 2.26 9.57
CA LEU A 73 -0.01 1.34 8.55
C LEU A 73 0.13 1.89 7.12
N MET A 74 0.10 3.22 6.98
CA MET A 74 0.34 3.92 5.71
C MET A 74 1.83 4.18 5.42
N MET A 75 2.76 3.73 6.29
CA MET A 75 4.20 3.97 6.20
C MET A 75 4.60 5.46 6.18
N LYS A 76 3.79 6.35 6.78
CA LYS A 76 4.07 7.78 6.91
C LYS A 76 4.72 8.09 8.26
N LEU A 77 5.90 7.50 8.48
CA LEU A 77 6.53 7.42 9.79
C LEU A 77 6.95 8.77 10.38
N ASP A 78 7.42 9.71 9.55
CA ASP A 78 7.82 11.05 10.02
C ASP A 78 6.63 11.83 10.61
N VAL A 79 5.47 11.74 9.95
CA VAL A 79 4.24 12.39 10.43
C VAL A 79 3.72 11.67 11.67
N ALA A 80 3.79 10.33 11.69
CA ALA A 80 3.41 9.52 12.83
C ALA A 80 4.24 9.89 14.08
N ALA A 81 5.57 9.98 13.94
CA ALA A 81 6.49 10.36 15.00
C ALA A 81 6.14 11.72 15.61
N ASN A 82 5.88 12.73 14.76
CA ASN A 82 5.47 14.05 15.23
C ASN A 82 4.16 14.02 16.02
N GLN A 83 3.17 13.25 15.55
CA GLN A 83 1.87 13.16 16.23
C GLN A 83 1.96 12.48 17.60
N VAL A 84 2.73 11.39 17.70
CA VAL A 84 2.85 10.66 18.97
C VAL A 84 3.70 11.41 20.00
N MET A 85 4.70 12.19 19.57
CA MET A 85 5.43 13.09 20.46
C MET A 85 4.53 14.18 21.05
N GLU A 86 3.68 14.79 20.20
CA GLU A 86 2.68 15.76 20.67
C GLU A 86 1.69 15.11 21.65
N ALA A 87 1.21 13.90 21.33
CA ALA A 87 0.31 13.16 22.21
C ALA A 87 0.95 12.84 23.57
N GLN A 88 2.23 12.42 23.58
CA GLN A 88 2.97 12.13 24.80
C GLN A 88 3.10 13.38 25.68
N ALA A 89 3.49 14.52 25.11
CA ALA A 89 3.62 15.77 25.86
C ALA A 89 2.29 16.18 26.51
N ILE A 90 1.17 16.03 25.79
CA ILE A 90 -0.16 16.28 26.35
C ILE A 90 -0.48 15.29 27.47
N CYS A 91 -0.20 14.00 27.29
CA CYS A 91 -0.47 13.00 28.33
C CYS A 91 0.37 13.22 29.58
N GLU A 92 1.62 13.69 29.46
CA GLU A 92 2.47 14.06 30.58
C GLU A 92 1.95 15.28 31.33
N GLU A 93 1.54 16.33 30.61
CA GLU A 93 0.92 17.53 31.20
C GLU A 93 -0.31 17.16 32.04
N LEU A 94 -1.14 16.24 31.51
CA LEU A 94 -2.37 15.80 32.15
C LEU A 94 -2.16 14.69 33.21
N LYS A 95 -0.95 14.17 33.37
CA LYS A 95 -0.65 12.95 34.16
C LYS A 95 -1.57 11.77 33.78
N TYR A 96 -1.85 11.65 32.48
CA TYR A 96 -2.74 10.64 31.93
C TYR A 96 -1.98 9.35 31.58
N GLU A 97 -1.82 8.47 32.58
CA GLU A 97 -0.99 7.27 32.45
C GLU A 97 -1.44 6.30 31.36
N GLU A 98 -2.75 6.07 31.17
CA GLU A 98 -3.21 5.20 30.08
C GLU A 98 -2.85 5.77 28.70
N GLY A 99 -2.96 7.09 28.52
CA GLY A 99 -2.57 7.77 27.29
C GLY A 99 -1.06 7.70 27.05
N ARG A 100 -0.25 7.81 28.12
CA ARG A 100 1.21 7.62 28.03
C ARG A 100 1.56 6.22 27.55
N ALA A 101 0.96 5.19 28.16
CA ALA A 101 1.18 3.80 27.75
C ALA A 101 0.69 3.53 26.31
N ALA A 102 -0.41 4.13 25.88
CA ALA A 102 -0.88 4.03 24.51
C ALA A 102 0.05 4.75 23.51
N ALA A 103 0.62 5.89 23.88
CA ALA A 103 1.63 6.58 23.08
C ALA A 103 2.93 5.75 22.97
N MET A 104 3.39 5.14 24.08
CA MET A 104 4.55 4.23 24.09
C MET A 104 4.36 3.05 23.12
N ASN A 105 3.17 2.42 23.14
CA ASN A 105 2.82 1.37 22.17
C ASN A 105 2.94 1.86 20.72
N ALA A 106 2.40 3.05 20.43
CA ALA A 106 2.42 3.61 19.08
C ALA A 106 3.86 3.97 18.64
N MET A 107 4.70 4.45 19.54
CA MET A 107 6.13 4.69 19.29
C MET A 107 6.88 3.39 18.97
N ALA A 108 6.65 2.32 19.75
CA ALA A 108 7.27 1.03 19.47
C ALA A 108 6.89 0.49 18.09
N LYS A 109 5.63 0.67 17.65
CA LYS A 109 5.22 0.33 16.28
C LYS A 109 5.97 1.16 15.23
N ILE A 110 6.28 2.43 15.48
CA ILE A 110 7.10 3.26 14.59
C ILE A 110 8.51 2.69 14.48
N TYR A 111 9.16 2.34 15.60
CA TYR A 111 10.51 1.75 15.59
C TYR A 111 10.56 0.42 14.82
N VAL A 112 9.55 -0.43 14.99
CA VAL A 112 9.46 -1.67 14.20
C VAL A 112 9.23 -1.37 12.72
N ALA A 113 8.38 -0.39 12.39
CA ALA A 113 8.05 -0.06 11.01
C ALA A 113 9.16 0.71 10.28
N SER A 114 10.00 1.47 10.99
CA SER A 114 11.14 2.18 10.39
C SER A 114 12.23 1.24 9.90
N GLY A 115 12.25 -0.01 10.39
CA GLY A 115 13.33 -0.95 10.11
C GLY A 115 14.67 -0.40 10.58
N GLY A 116 14.65 0.33 11.71
CA GLY A 116 15.84 0.91 12.34
C GLY A 116 16.87 -0.14 12.72
N ASP A 117 17.99 0.33 13.25
CA ASP A 117 19.03 -0.57 13.77
C ASP A 117 18.55 -1.31 15.03
N GLU A 118 19.40 -2.20 15.53
CA GLU A 118 19.11 -3.01 16.71
C GLU A 118 18.76 -2.13 17.93
N GLU A 119 19.38 -0.95 18.05
CA GLU A 119 19.13 0.01 19.13
C GLU A 119 17.70 0.57 19.08
N ASP A 120 17.17 0.91 17.90
CA ASP A 120 15.79 1.36 17.77
C ASP A 120 14.78 0.27 18.13
N ILE A 121 15.07 -0.99 17.77
CA ILE A 121 14.19 -2.12 18.11
C ILE A 121 14.25 -2.41 19.62
N GLU A 122 15.42 -2.31 20.25
CA GLU A 122 15.58 -2.40 21.72
C GLU A 122 14.81 -1.30 22.45
N ARG A 123 14.88 -0.05 21.98
CA ARG A 123 14.03 1.04 22.52
C ARG A 123 12.55 0.73 22.37
N GLY A 124 12.15 0.13 21.24
CA GLY A 124 10.80 -0.35 21.02
C GLY A 124 10.37 -1.41 22.04
N GLU A 125 11.27 -2.32 22.41
CA GLU A 125 11.02 -3.31 23.46
C GLU A 125 10.81 -2.66 24.83
N ASP A 126 11.71 -1.78 25.25
CA ASP A 126 11.63 -1.07 26.54
C ASP A 126 10.30 -0.32 26.68
N LEU A 127 9.89 0.42 25.64
CA LEU A 127 8.63 1.15 25.60
C LEU A 127 7.41 0.23 25.78
N VAL A 128 7.43 -0.94 25.13
CA VAL A 128 6.34 -1.91 25.22
C VAL A 128 6.31 -2.57 26.60
N GLN A 129 7.47 -2.86 27.20
CA GLN A 129 7.55 -3.39 28.56
C GLN A 129 6.99 -2.40 29.58
N ASP A 130 7.36 -1.12 29.47
CA ASP A 130 6.82 -0.05 30.33
C ASP A 130 5.30 0.11 30.18
N ALA A 131 4.81 0.10 28.93
CA ALA A 131 3.37 0.17 28.65
C ALA A 131 2.62 -1.03 29.25
N LEU A 132 3.19 -2.25 29.21
CA LEU A 132 2.60 -3.44 29.85
C LEU A 132 2.45 -3.25 31.36
N VAL A 133 3.48 -2.74 32.02
CA VAL A 133 3.45 -2.49 33.46
C VAL A 133 2.33 -1.51 33.81
N ILE A 134 2.17 -0.44 33.02
CA ILE A 134 1.11 0.55 33.23
C ILE A 134 -0.27 -0.08 33.03
N PHE A 135 -0.54 -0.73 31.90
CA PHE A 135 -1.88 -1.30 31.65
C PHE A 135 -2.26 -2.40 32.64
N ARG A 136 -1.31 -3.25 33.05
CA ARG A 136 -1.52 -4.26 34.10
C ARG A 136 -1.87 -3.61 35.44
N LYS A 137 -1.12 -2.59 35.85
CA LYS A 137 -1.37 -1.85 37.09
C LYS A 137 -2.76 -1.19 37.09
N LEU A 138 -3.20 -0.71 35.94
CA LEU A 138 -4.49 -0.06 35.76
C LEU A 138 -5.65 -1.05 35.50
N GLY A 139 -5.35 -2.34 35.33
CA GLY A 139 -6.36 -3.37 35.03
C GLY A 139 -6.99 -3.25 33.64
N ASN A 140 -6.37 -2.50 32.73
CA ASN A 140 -6.88 -2.29 31.39
C ASN A 140 -6.47 -3.47 30.47
N LYS A 141 -7.32 -4.50 30.44
CA LYS A 141 -7.07 -5.74 29.69
C LYS A 141 -6.95 -5.54 28.19
N ARG A 142 -7.71 -4.61 27.60
CA ARG A 142 -7.63 -4.32 26.16
C ARG A 142 -6.29 -3.67 25.81
N GLY A 143 -5.88 -2.68 26.60
CA GLY A 143 -4.56 -2.05 26.48
C GLY A 143 -3.43 -3.06 26.64
N GLU A 144 -3.51 -3.93 27.66
CA GLU A 144 -2.53 -5.02 27.86
C GLU A 144 -2.44 -5.95 26.65
N ALA A 145 -3.58 -6.41 26.13
CA ALA A 145 -3.62 -7.28 24.96
C ALA A 145 -3.04 -6.60 23.70
N ALA A 146 -3.36 -5.33 23.48
CA ALA A 146 -2.82 -4.55 22.37
C ALA A 146 -1.30 -4.32 22.50
N THR A 147 -0.81 -4.11 23.72
CA THR A 147 0.62 -4.02 24.00
C THR A 147 1.32 -5.37 23.76
N LEU A 148 0.76 -6.49 24.21
CA LEU A 148 1.31 -7.82 23.93
C LEU A 148 1.33 -8.16 22.43
N MET A 149 0.32 -7.72 21.68
CA MET A 149 0.32 -7.82 20.23
C MET A 149 1.47 -7.00 19.61
N THR A 150 1.74 -5.81 20.15
CA THR A 150 2.87 -4.97 19.72
C THR A 150 4.22 -5.62 20.08
N LEU A 151 4.33 -6.20 21.28
CA LEU A 151 5.51 -6.98 21.72
C LEU A 151 5.80 -8.13 20.75
N SER A 152 4.76 -8.82 20.27
CA SER A 152 4.94 -9.86 19.25
C SER A 152 5.60 -9.31 17.98
N GLY A 153 5.25 -8.09 17.56
CA GLY A 153 5.86 -7.43 16.41
C GLY A 153 7.32 -7.07 16.66
N VAL A 154 7.63 -6.49 17.83
CA VAL A 154 9.00 -6.15 18.25
C VAL A 154 9.88 -7.40 18.30
N MET A 155 9.43 -8.46 18.97
CA MET A 155 10.17 -9.72 19.07
C MET A 155 10.40 -10.38 17.72
N ALA A 156 9.45 -10.25 16.79
CA ALA A 156 9.61 -10.77 15.44
C ALA A 156 10.63 -9.96 14.63
N ALA A 157 10.70 -8.64 14.83
CA ALA A 157 11.73 -7.79 14.22
C ALA A 157 13.14 -8.14 14.74
N MET A 158 13.26 -8.49 16.02
CA MET A 158 14.49 -9.06 16.62
C MET A 158 14.78 -10.51 16.21
N GLN A 159 13.97 -11.11 15.34
CA GLN A 159 14.03 -12.53 14.95
C GLN A 159 13.87 -13.53 16.10
N ASN A 160 13.37 -13.10 17.26
CA ASN A 160 13.00 -13.96 18.37
C ASN A 160 11.57 -14.49 18.18
N PHE A 161 11.41 -15.39 17.22
CA PHE A 161 10.10 -15.89 16.79
C PHE A 161 9.36 -16.66 17.89
N GLU A 162 10.07 -17.34 18.78
CA GLU A 162 9.48 -18.05 19.91
C GLU A 162 8.84 -17.07 20.91
N ALA A 163 9.53 -15.98 21.25
CA ALA A 163 8.98 -14.93 22.11
C ALA A 163 7.81 -14.21 21.43
N ALA A 164 7.92 -13.94 20.12
CA ALA A 164 6.84 -13.33 19.34
C ALA A 164 5.54 -14.15 19.40
N ILE A 165 5.63 -15.46 19.12
CA ILE A 165 4.47 -16.36 19.16
C ILE A 165 3.89 -16.45 20.57
N LYS A 166 4.74 -16.42 21.61
CA LYS A 166 4.27 -16.42 23.00
C LYS A 166 3.48 -15.15 23.32
N ALA A 167 4.04 -13.98 23.02
CA ALA A 167 3.37 -12.70 23.24
C ALA A 167 2.03 -12.62 22.47
N ALA A 168 2.00 -13.11 21.23
CA ALA A 168 0.76 -13.20 20.46
C ALA A 168 -0.28 -14.12 21.11
N LYS A 169 0.11 -15.29 21.65
CA LYS A 169 -0.83 -16.17 22.36
C LYS A 169 -1.37 -15.55 23.65
N ASP A 170 -0.53 -14.85 24.39
CA ASP A 170 -0.94 -14.16 25.62
C ASP A 170 -1.93 -13.03 25.29
N ALA A 171 -1.67 -12.25 24.22
CA ALA A 171 -2.64 -11.27 23.70
C ALA A 171 -3.96 -11.92 23.27
N GLN A 172 -3.90 -13.09 22.63
CA GLN A 172 -5.08 -13.83 22.18
C GLN A 172 -5.99 -14.20 23.34
N ALA A 173 -5.42 -14.73 24.42
CA ALA A 173 -6.16 -15.13 25.60
C ALA A 173 -6.92 -13.94 26.21
N LEU A 174 -6.27 -12.79 26.30
CA LEU A 174 -6.90 -11.57 26.82
C LEU A 174 -7.99 -11.03 25.89
N PHE A 175 -7.76 -10.96 24.58
CA PHE A 175 -8.80 -10.53 23.63
C PHE A 175 -10.01 -11.46 23.64
N GLN A 176 -9.80 -12.78 23.79
CA GLN A 176 -10.88 -13.76 23.96
C GLN A 176 -11.62 -13.56 25.28
N GLU A 177 -10.91 -13.31 26.38
CA GLU A 177 -11.51 -13.08 27.70
C GLU A 177 -12.46 -11.87 27.68
N ILE A 178 -12.08 -10.78 27.00
CA ILE A 178 -12.90 -9.57 26.88
C ILE A 178 -13.93 -9.65 25.73
N GLY A 179 -13.96 -10.75 24.97
CA GLY A 179 -14.91 -10.96 23.87
C GLY A 179 -14.64 -10.15 22.60
N ASP A 180 -13.46 -9.55 22.43
CA ASP A 180 -13.13 -8.80 21.21
C ASP A 180 -12.67 -9.74 20.09
N ARG A 181 -13.66 -10.27 19.35
CA ARG A 181 -13.42 -11.13 18.20
C ARG A 181 -12.69 -10.42 17.06
N GLY A 182 -12.92 -9.12 16.86
CA GLY A 182 -12.27 -8.34 15.81
C GLY A 182 -10.76 -8.23 16.04
N ALA A 183 -10.35 -7.96 17.27
CA ALA A 183 -8.95 -7.95 17.66
C ALA A 183 -8.31 -9.34 17.60
N VAL A 184 -9.04 -10.42 17.91
CA VAL A 184 -8.52 -11.80 17.70
C VAL A 184 -8.23 -12.06 16.22
N ALA A 185 -9.06 -11.57 15.30
CA ALA A 185 -8.81 -11.71 13.86
C ALA A 185 -7.58 -10.89 13.42
N ALA A 186 -7.43 -9.65 13.89
CA ALA A 186 -6.24 -8.83 13.64
C ALA A 186 -4.95 -9.48 14.19
N LEU A 187 -5.03 -10.11 15.35
CA LEU A 187 -3.92 -10.84 15.93
C LEU A 187 -3.49 -12.06 15.10
N TYR A 188 -4.43 -12.77 14.47
CA TYR A 188 -4.08 -13.84 13.54
C TYR A 188 -3.36 -13.31 12.28
N HIS A 189 -3.65 -12.09 11.84
CA HIS A 189 -2.84 -11.41 10.81
C HIS A 189 -1.41 -11.18 11.30
N GLU A 190 -1.21 -10.69 12.53
CA GLU A 190 0.13 -10.51 13.09
C GLU A 190 0.89 -11.84 13.21
N ILE A 191 0.25 -12.89 13.72
CA ILE A 191 0.84 -14.25 13.78
C ILE A 191 1.25 -14.73 12.38
N SER A 192 0.47 -14.40 11.35
CA SER A 192 0.83 -14.76 9.98
C SER A 192 2.11 -14.08 9.52
N LYS A 193 2.32 -12.80 9.85
CA LYS A 193 3.55 -12.05 9.53
C LYS A 193 4.77 -12.68 10.22
N VAL A 194 4.64 -13.07 11.49
CA VAL A 194 5.71 -13.79 12.22
C VAL A 194 6.07 -15.09 11.49
N HIS A 195 5.08 -15.86 11.03
CA HIS A 195 5.34 -17.08 10.27
C HIS A 195 5.94 -16.84 8.88
N VAL A 196 5.60 -15.74 8.21
CA VAL A 196 6.23 -15.32 6.95
C VAL A 196 7.71 -15.00 7.17
N LEU A 197 8.05 -14.26 8.23
CA LEU A 197 9.45 -13.96 8.59
C LEU A 197 10.26 -15.23 8.89
N LYS A 198 9.61 -16.25 9.48
CA LYS A 198 10.18 -17.59 9.69
C LYS A 198 10.20 -18.46 8.41
N ALA A 199 9.84 -17.92 7.24
CA ALA A 199 9.69 -18.63 5.98
C ALA A 199 8.73 -19.84 6.03
N ASN A 200 7.74 -19.80 6.93
CA ASN A 200 6.73 -20.85 7.09
C ASN A 200 5.38 -20.44 6.48
N THR A 201 5.30 -20.53 5.15
CA THR A 201 4.11 -20.19 4.35
C THR A 201 2.86 -20.94 4.81
N SER A 202 2.97 -22.24 5.09
CA SER A 202 1.82 -23.06 5.51
C SER A 202 1.21 -22.58 6.83
N SER A 203 2.02 -22.27 7.84
CA SER A 203 1.52 -21.77 9.12
C SER A 203 0.97 -20.35 9.00
N ALA A 204 1.56 -19.50 8.14
CA ALA A 204 1.05 -18.17 7.86
C ALA A 204 -0.36 -18.22 7.23
N ILE A 205 -0.55 -19.06 6.21
CA ILE A 205 -1.86 -19.26 5.57
C ILE A 205 -2.89 -19.79 6.58
N LYS A 206 -2.52 -20.76 7.42
CA LYS A 206 -3.42 -21.28 8.47
C LYS A 206 -3.87 -20.18 9.42
N ALA A 207 -2.99 -19.25 9.80
CA ALA A 207 -3.35 -18.12 10.64
C ALA A 207 -4.33 -17.17 9.92
N LEU A 208 -4.06 -16.83 8.66
CA LEU A 208 -4.93 -15.98 7.84
C LEU A 208 -6.32 -16.59 7.61
N LEU A 209 -6.41 -17.91 7.40
CA LEU A 209 -7.69 -18.60 7.26
C LEU A 209 -8.51 -18.61 8.57
N LYS A 210 -7.84 -18.63 9.73
CA LYS A 210 -8.51 -18.44 11.03
C LYS A 210 -9.01 -17.01 11.20
N ALA A 211 -8.23 -16.00 10.79
CA ALA A 211 -8.70 -14.62 10.77
C ALA A 211 -9.95 -14.48 9.88
N ARG A 212 -9.90 -15.05 8.66
CA ARG A 212 -11.03 -15.07 7.73
C ARG A 212 -12.28 -15.71 8.32
N ALA A 213 -12.16 -16.85 8.99
CA ALA A 213 -13.30 -17.52 9.63
C ALA A 213 -14.01 -16.60 10.62
N ILE A 214 -13.24 -15.83 11.41
CA ILE A 214 -13.82 -14.85 12.33
C ILE A 214 -14.51 -13.71 11.56
N GLN A 215 -13.93 -13.22 10.47
CA GLN A 215 -14.56 -12.15 9.68
C GLN A 215 -15.88 -12.60 9.01
N ILE A 216 -15.96 -13.87 8.60
CA ILE A 216 -17.21 -14.48 8.13
C ILE A 216 -18.26 -14.47 9.24
N GLU A 217 -17.87 -14.86 10.46
CA GLU A 217 -18.79 -14.83 11.62
C GLU A 217 -19.23 -13.40 12.00
N LEU A 218 -18.37 -12.40 11.77
CA LEU A 218 -18.68 -10.99 11.99
C LEU A 218 -19.45 -10.34 10.82
N GLY A 219 -19.57 -11.03 9.67
CA GLY A 219 -20.20 -10.50 8.46
C GLY A 219 -19.41 -9.40 7.75
N ASP A 220 -18.13 -9.20 8.08
CA ASP A 220 -17.29 -8.13 7.51
C ASP A 220 -16.64 -8.61 6.20
N LYS A 221 -17.35 -8.41 5.09
CA LYS A 221 -16.91 -8.83 3.75
C LYS A 221 -15.63 -8.16 3.29
N ARG A 222 -15.43 -6.89 3.66
CA ARG A 222 -14.21 -6.15 3.33
C ARG A 222 -13.00 -6.80 4.00
N LYS A 223 -13.08 -7.10 5.30
CA LYS A 223 -12.00 -7.80 6.02
C LYS A 223 -11.84 -9.26 5.61
N GLU A 224 -12.91 -9.93 5.20
CA GLU A 224 -12.82 -11.25 4.55
C GLU A 224 -11.92 -11.16 3.30
N GLY A 225 -12.13 -10.12 2.47
CA GLY A 225 -11.29 -9.80 1.32
C GLY A 225 -9.84 -9.51 1.68
N GLU A 226 -9.60 -8.73 2.74
CA GLU A 226 -8.24 -8.45 3.25
C GLU A 226 -7.50 -9.73 3.68
N CYS A 227 -8.20 -10.66 4.33
CA CYS A 227 -7.62 -11.96 4.68
C CYS A 227 -7.19 -12.73 3.42
N MET A 228 -8.04 -12.78 2.39
CA MET A 228 -7.73 -13.47 1.14
C MET A 228 -6.64 -12.75 0.33
N LEU A 229 -6.58 -11.42 0.37
CA LEU A 229 -5.50 -10.64 -0.21
C LEU A 229 -4.16 -10.98 0.45
N ALA A 230 -4.14 -11.08 1.78
CA ALA A 230 -2.95 -11.49 2.51
C ALA A 230 -2.54 -12.93 2.15
N VAL A 231 -3.49 -13.87 2.02
CA VAL A 231 -3.20 -15.24 1.54
C VAL A 231 -2.58 -15.19 0.15
N GLY A 232 -3.14 -14.39 -0.76
CA GLY A 232 -2.60 -14.20 -2.11
C GLY A 232 -1.16 -13.70 -2.11
N LYS A 233 -0.82 -12.71 -1.27
CA LYS A 233 0.55 -12.20 -1.10
C LYS A 233 1.51 -13.27 -0.57
N VAL A 234 1.07 -14.05 0.42
CA VAL A 234 1.89 -15.11 1.04
C VAL A 234 2.14 -16.27 0.07
N GLU A 235 1.13 -16.70 -0.70
CA GLU A 235 1.28 -17.73 -1.73
C GLU A 235 2.14 -17.25 -2.90
N ALA A 236 2.05 -15.97 -3.29
CA ALA A 236 2.89 -15.38 -4.32
C ALA A 236 4.37 -15.39 -3.88
N ALA A 237 4.66 -14.98 -2.64
CA ALA A 237 6.00 -15.07 -2.06
C ALA A 237 6.50 -16.53 -1.95
N GLY A 238 5.59 -17.47 -1.67
CA GLY A 238 5.84 -18.92 -1.68
C GLY A 238 6.02 -19.52 -3.09
N ARG A 239 5.93 -18.70 -4.15
CA ARG A 239 6.04 -19.08 -5.57
C ARG A 239 4.96 -20.06 -6.07
N ASP A 240 3.81 -20.14 -5.39
CA ASP A 240 2.64 -20.88 -5.87
C ASP A 240 1.67 -19.92 -6.58
N ALA A 241 1.99 -19.60 -7.83
CA ALA A 241 1.23 -18.63 -8.63
C ALA A 241 -0.24 -19.05 -8.85
N ALA A 242 -0.55 -20.36 -8.83
CA ALA A 242 -1.90 -20.86 -9.01
C ALA A 242 -2.77 -20.56 -7.78
N LYS A 243 -2.26 -20.91 -6.58
CA LYS A 243 -2.96 -20.60 -5.32
C LYS A 243 -3.04 -19.11 -5.06
N ALA A 244 -1.97 -18.37 -5.36
CA ALA A 244 -1.97 -16.91 -5.27
C ALA A 244 -3.05 -16.29 -6.16
N THR A 245 -3.14 -16.72 -7.43
CA THR A 245 -4.19 -16.22 -8.34
C THR A 245 -5.58 -16.53 -7.82
N ALA A 246 -5.83 -17.76 -7.36
CA ALA A 246 -7.13 -18.14 -6.80
C ALA A 246 -7.51 -17.26 -5.59
N ALA A 247 -6.56 -17.06 -4.66
CA ALA A 247 -6.80 -16.24 -3.48
C ALA A 247 -7.03 -14.76 -3.83
N LEU A 248 -6.29 -14.20 -4.78
CA LEU A 248 -6.45 -12.82 -5.24
C LEU A 248 -7.75 -12.60 -6.03
N THR A 249 -8.21 -13.61 -6.78
CA THR A 249 -9.53 -13.58 -7.43
C THR A 249 -10.64 -13.56 -6.39
N THR A 250 -10.60 -14.45 -5.39
CA THR A 250 -11.58 -14.42 -4.29
C THR A 250 -11.54 -13.11 -3.51
N ALA A 251 -10.35 -12.55 -3.25
CA ALA A 251 -10.23 -11.24 -2.62
C ALA A 251 -10.92 -10.15 -3.43
N GLY A 252 -10.69 -10.10 -4.75
CA GLY A 252 -11.33 -9.13 -5.64
C GLY A 252 -12.86 -9.24 -5.68
N GLU A 253 -13.41 -10.46 -5.65
CA GLU A 253 -14.85 -10.69 -5.57
C GLU A 253 -15.44 -10.19 -4.24
N LEU A 254 -14.78 -10.50 -3.12
CA LEU A 254 -15.21 -10.05 -1.78
C LEU A 254 -15.15 -8.53 -1.63
N PHE A 255 -14.11 -7.90 -2.15
CA PHE A 255 -14.01 -6.43 -2.17
C PHE A 255 -15.09 -5.80 -3.03
N LYS A 256 -15.42 -6.41 -4.18
CA LYS A 256 -16.53 -5.96 -5.02
C LYS A 256 -17.88 -6.09 -4.30
N GLU A 257 -18.12 -7.20 -3.61
CA GLU A 257 -19.32 -7.38 -2.76
C GLU A 257 -19.41 -6.32 -1.65
N ALA A 258 -18.26 -5.93 -1.09
CA ALA A 258 -18.17 -4.89 -0.06
C ALA A 258 -18.23 -3.45 -0.62
N GLY A 259 -18.23 -3.25 -1.94
CA GLY A 259 -18.13 -1.93 -2.57
C GLY A 259 -16.74 -1.28 -2.46
N ASP A 260 -15.72 -2.03 -2.05
CA ASP A 260 -14.33 -1.56 -1.88
C ASP A 260 -13.54 -1.72 -3.19
N HIS A 261 -13.71 -0.78 -4.11
CA HIS A 261 -13.00 -0.81 -5.40
C HIS A 261 -11.48 -0.69 -5.23
N LYS A 262 -10.99 0.01 -4.19
CA LYS A 262 -9.55 0.14 -3.91
C LYS A 262 -8.94 -1.18 -3.47
N GLY A 263 -9.63 -1.91 -2.59
CA GLY A 263 -9.25 -3.28 -2.22
C GLY A 263 -9.23 -4.21 -3.43
N ALA A 264 -10.25 -4.15 -4.29
CA ALA A 264 -10.31 -4.95 -5.52
C ALA A 264 -9.15 -4.63 -6.49
N ALA A 265 -8.84 -3.35 -6.69
CA ALA A 265 -7.70 -2.91 -7.49
C ALA A 265 -6.36 -3.37 -6.88
N SER A 266 -6.22 -3.32 -5.55
CA SER A 266 -5.03 -3.80 -4.83
C SER A 266 -4.79 -5.30 -5.06
N ALA A 267 -5.84 -6.13 -5.03
CA ALA A 267 -5.73 -7.55 -5.33
C ALA A 267 -5.23 -7.81 -6.77
N MET A 268 -5.73 -7.05 -7.74
CA MET A 268 -5.27 -7.16 -9.13
C MET A 268 -3.85 -6.62 -9.33
N ASN A 269 -3.43 -5.59 -8.58
CA ASN A 269 -2.06 -5.11 -8.58
C ASN A 269 -1.07 -6.17 -8.07
N VAL A 270 -1.38 -6.85 -6.95
CA VAL A 270 -0.54 -7.95 -6.45
C VAL A 270 -0.42 -9.07 -7.49
N ARG A 271 -1.53 -9.40 -8.16
CA ARG A 271 -1.54 -10.41 -9.23
C ARG A 271 -0.69 -9.97 -10.44
N MET A 272 -0.80 -8.70 -10.82
CA MET A 272 -0.01 -8.09 -11.88
C MET A 272 1.48 -8.18 -11.55
N ASP A 273 1.91 -7.75 -10.37
CA ASP A 273 3.32 -7.77 -9.94
C ASP A 273 3.88 -9.19 -9.92
N MET A 274 3.13 -10.15 -9.37
CA MET A 274 3.49 -11.57 -9.40
C MET A 274 3.71 -12.09 -10.84
N HIS A 275 2.84 -11.71 -11.79
CA HIS A 275 3.00 -12.12 -13.19
C HIS A 275 4.19 -11.43 -13.87
N LEU A 276 4.48 -10.16 -13.53
CA LEU A 276 5.66 -9.44 -14.02
C LEU A 276 6.96 -10.09 -13.54
N GLU A 277 7.05 -10.46 -12.26
CA GLU A 277 8.19 -11.19 -11.70
C GLU A 277 8.39 -12.55 -12.39
N ALA A 278 7.29 -13.24 -12.68
CA ALA A 278 7.31 -14.51 -13.42
C ALA A 278 7.54 -14.34 -14.94
N LYS A 279 7.73 -13.11 -15.44
CA LYS A 279 7.85 -12.76 -16.87
C LYS A 279 6.66 -13.23 -17.73
N ARG A 280 5.48 -13.37 -17.11
CA ARG A 280 4.21 -13.72 -17.75
C ARG A 280 3.48 -12.45 -18.17
N ILE A 281 3.98 -11.85 -19.25
CA ILE A 281 3.57 -10.49 -19.68
C ILE A 281 2.10 -10.43 -20.09
N VAL A 282 1.58 -11.48 -20.74
CA VAL A 282 0.18 -11.51 -21.20
C VAL A 282 -0.77 -11.45 -20.01
N GLU A 283 -0.50 -12.25 -18.98
CA GLU A 283 -1.29 -12.30 -17.75
C GLU A 283 -1.12 -11.03 -16.90
N ALA A 284 0.08 -10.44 -16.86
CA ALA A 284 0.32 -9.16 -16.22
C ALA A 284 -0.48 -8.02 -16.88
N VAL A 285 -0.50 -7.96 -18.21
CA VAL A 285 -1.31 -7.00 -18.98
C VAL A 285 -2.81 -7.22 -18.73
N ALA A 286 -3.26 -8.48 -18.63
CA ALA A 286 -4.65 -8.78 -18.31
C ALA A 286 -5.03 -8.28 -16.90
N ALA A 287 -4.17 -8.49 -15.90
CA ALA A 287 -4.38 -7.97 -14.55
C ALA A 287 -4.36 -6.43 -14.50
N ALA A 288 -3.42 -5.79 -15.20
CA ALA A 288 -3.36 -4.33 -15.29
C ALA A 288 -4.60 -3.72 -15.96
N LYS A 289 -5.17 -4.38 -16.98
CA LYS A 289 -6.45 -3.96 -17.58
C LYS A 289 -7.61 -4.03 -16.58
N LEU A 290 -7.66 -5.08 -15.74
CA LEU A 290 -8.68 -5.19 -14.70
C LEU A 290 -8.58 -4.05 -13.68
N VAL A 291 -7.37 -3.63 -13.30
CA VAL A 291 -7.17 -2.46 -12.41
C VAL A 291 -7.79 -1.20 -13.03
N VAL A 292 -7.54 -0.95 -14.32
CA VAL A 292 -8.12 0.19 -15.05
C VAL A 292 -9.66 0.08 -15.07
N THR A 293 -10.21 -1.08 -15.42
CA THR A 293 -11.66 -1.30 -15.45
C THR A 293 -12.31 -1.10 -14.09
N ILE A 294 -11.71 -1.63 -13.01
CA ILE A 294 -12.23 -1.47 -11.64
C ILE A 294 -12.32 0.01 -11.25
N ASN A 295 -11.25 0.77 -11.52
CA ASN A 295 -11.22 2.19 -11.17
C ASN A 295 -12.15 3.02 -12.07
N HIS A 296 -12.24 2.68 -13.36
CA HIS A 296 -13.19 3.31 -14.28
C HIS A 296 -14.64 3.10 -13.85
N ASP A 297 -15.02 1.85 -13.56
CA ASP A 297 -16.39 1.49 -13.13
C ASP A 297 -16.75 2.14 -11.79
N ALA A 298 -15.76 2.38 -10.93
CA ALA A 298 -15.92 3.09 -9.66
C ALA A 298 -15.95 4.63 -9.81
N GLY A 299 -15.63 5.17 -10.98
CA GLY A 299 -15.45 6.61 -11.20
C GLY A 299 -14.21 7.19 -10.51
N ASP A 300 -13.26 6.36 -10.07
CA ASP A 300 -11.98 6.79 -9.51
C ASP A 300 -11.02 7.17 -10.64
N LEU A 301 -11.22 8.36 -11.18
CA LEU A 301 -10.42 8.90 -12.29
C LEU A 301 -8.92 8.98 -11.96
N LYS A 302 -8.56 9.19 -10.68
CA LYS A 302 -7.15 9.22 -10.26
C LYS A 302 -6.56 7.81 -10.33
N GLY A 303 -7.25 6.83 -9.73
CA GLY A 303 -6.86 5.43 -9.82
C GLY A 303 -6.84 4.90 -11.27
N GLU A 304 -7.75 5.37 -12.12
CA GLU A 304 -7.79 5.02 -13.54
C GLU A 304 -6.54 5.53 -14.27
N ALA A 305 -6.18 6.80 -14.08
CA ALA A 305 -4.97 7.39 -14.67
C ALA A 305 -3.69 6.69 -14.19
N GLU A 306 -3.60 6.34 -12.90
CA GLU A 306 -2.47 5.57 -12.35
C GLU A 306 -2.40 4.17 -12.96
N GLY A 307 -3.53 3.45 -13.05
CA GLY A 307 -3.61 2.14 -13.69
C GLY A 307 -3.22 2.16 -15.16
N LEU A 308 -3.68 3.17 -15.92
CA LEU A 308 -3.32 3.37 -17.33
C LEU A 308 -1.82 3.65 -17.50
N THR A 309 -1.22 4.45 -16.62
CA THR A 309 0.21 4.74 -16.63
C THR A 309 1.03 3.47 -16.35
N LYS A 310 0.59 2.64 -15.41
CA LYS A 310 1.24 1.36 -15.12
C LYS A 310 1.12 0.37 -16.27
N LEU A 311 -0.05 0.28 -16.88
CA LEU A 311 -0.26 -0.54 -18.07
C LEU A 311 0.61 -0.06 -19.26
N ALA A 312 0.74 1.25 -19.45
CA ALA A 312 1.63 1.84 -20.45
C ALA A 312 3.10 1.47 -20.20
N GLU A 313 3.55 1.50 -18.94
CA GLU A 313 4.90 1.07 -18.54
C GLU A 313 5.17 -0.39 -18.93
N ILE A 314 4.22 -1.30 -18.63
CA ILE A 314 4.34 -2.72 -18.97
C ILE A 314 4.44 -2.90 -20.49
N LEU A 315 3.61 -2.21 -21.27
CA LEU A 315 3.64 -2.31 -22.73
C LEU A 315 4.93 -1.74 -23.33
N LEU A 316 5.41 -0.61 -22.80
CA LEU A 316 6.65 0.02 -23.26
C LEU A 316 7.86 -0.90 -23.04
N ASN A 317 7.95 -1.53 -21.86
CA ASN A 317 9.02 -2.46 -21.53
C ASN A 317 9.01 -3.74 -22.40
N ASN A 318 7.89 -4.02 -23.08
CA ASN A 318 7.72 -5.16 -23.97
C ASN A 318 7.64 -4.74 -25.45
N GLU A 319 8.30 -3.64 -25.81
CA GLU A 319 8.43 -3.10 -27.17
C GLU A 319 7.12 -2.72 -27.88
N ASN A 320 6.00 -2.65 -27.15
CA ASN A 320 4.71 -2.20 -27.69
C ASN A 320 4.52 -0.69 -27.46
N VAL A 321 5.40 0.09 -28.09
CA VAL A 321 5.49 1.55 -27.91
C VAL A 321 4.23 2.27 -28.36
N ALA A 322 3.60 1.81 -29.46
CA ALA A 322 2.43 2.47 -30.02
C ALA A 322 1.21 2.42 -29.08
N GLN A 323 0.97 1.28 -28.43
CA GLN A 323 -0.12 1.17 -27.46
C GLN A 323 0.23 1.87 -26.15
N ALA A 324 1.48 1.74 -25.67
CA ALA A 324 1.95 2.46 -24.49
C ALA A 324 1.76 3.98 -24.61
N TYR A 325 2.09 4.56 -25.77
CA TYR A 325 1.91 5.99 -26.02
C TYR A 325 0.44 6.42 -25.92
N LYS A 326 -0.48 5.67 -26.53
CA LYS A 326 -1.92 5.96 -26.46
C LYS A 326 -2.44 5.93 -25.03
N LEU A 327 -2.04 4.92 -24.26
CA LEU A 327 -2.46 4.79 -22.87
C LEU A 327 -1.90 5.90 -21.98
N ALA A 328 -0.63 6.28 -22.17
CA ALA A 328 -0.02 7.39 -21.45
C ALA A 328 -0.70 8.73 -21.81
N GLU A 329 -1.11 8.91 -23.07
CA GLU A 329 -1.87 10.09 -23.50
C GLU A 329 -3.25 10.14 -22.84
N THR A 330 -3.97 9.02 -22.77
CA THR A 330 -5.26 8.95 -22.06
C THR A 330 -5.09 9.20 -20.57
N ALA A 331 -4.05 8.63 -19.94
CA ALA A 331 -3.75 8.86 -18.53
C ALA A 331 -3.48 10.34 -18.25
N ALA A 332 -2.70 11.02 -19.10
CA ALA A 332 -2.41 12.46 -18.96
C ALA A 332 -3.68 13.32 -19.07
N LYS A 333 -4.59 12.99 -19.99
CA LYS A 333 -5.87 13.69 -20.16
C LYS A 333 -6.77 13.51 -18.93
N ILE A 334 -6.88 12.28 -18.41
CA ILE A 334 -7.68 11.99 -17.22
C ILE A 334 -7.08 12.71 -16.00
N ALA A 335 -5.77 12.58 -15.77
CA ALA A 335 -5.10 13.25 -14.65
C ALA A 335 -5.23 14.78 -14.70
N ALA A 336 -5.16 15.37 -15.91
CA ALA A 336 -5.41 16.80 -16.11
C ALA A 336 -6.86 17.20 -15.77
N SER A 337 -7.84 16.35 -16.11
CA SER A 337 -9.26 16.64 -15.82
C SER A 337 -9.55 16.73 -14.31
N VAL A 338 -8.82 15.98 -13.49
CA VAL A 338 -8.95 15.99 -12.01
C VAL A 338 -7.91 16.85 -11.31
N GLN A 339 -7.11 17.60 -12.06
CA GLN A 339 -6.02 18.45 -11.55
C GLN A 339 -5.01 17.69 -10.66
N ASP A 340 -4.83 16.38 -10.89
CA ASP A 340 -3.89 15.56 -10.12
C ASP A 340 -2.46 15.80 -10.60
N ARG A 341 -1.78 16.76 -9.98
CA ARG A 341 -0.41 17.18 -10.38
C ARG A 341 0.57 16.00 -10.45
N ALA A 342 0.52 15.09 -9.48
CA ALA A 342 1.40 13.92 -9.44
C ALA A 342 1.10 12.95 -10.60
N GLY A 343 -0.18 12.69 -10.88
CA GLY A 343 -0.59 11.86 -12.01
C GLY A 343 -0.23 12.47 -13.36
N ILE A 344 -0.36 13.80 -13.51
CA ILE A 344 0.07 14.55 -14.69
C ILE A 344 1.56 14.33 -14.92
N GLU A 345 2.40 14.56 -13.90
CA GLU A 345 3.85 14.40 -13.99
C GLU A 345 4.23 12.97 -14.41
N LYS A 346 3.68 11.95 -13.75
CA LYS A 346 3.92 10.54 -14.08
C LYS A 346 3.51 10.19 -15.52
N ALA A 347 2.35 10.68 -15.97
CA ALA A 347 1.86 10.41 -17.31
C ALA A 347 2.71 11.10 -18.39
N TYR A 348 3.17 12.34 -18.15
CA TYR A 348 4.06 13.05 -19.06
C TYR A 348 5.48 12.45 -19.10
N ASP A 349 6.00 11.99 -17.96
CA ASP A 349 7.25 11.21 -17.92
C ASP A 349 7.12 9.92 -18.75
N MET A 350 5.99 9.22 -18.62
CA MET A 350 5.71 8.04 -19.44
C MET A 350 5.61 8.37 -20.93
N LEU A 351 4.98 9.49 -21.31
CA LEU A 351 4.94 9.96 -22.69
C LEU A 351 6.34 10.25 -23.23
N ALA A 352 7.20 10.88 -22.43
CA ALA A 352 8.60 11.13 -22.80
C ALA A 352 9.36 9.81 -23.01
N LYS A 353 9.18 8.82 -22.10
CA LYS A 353 9.73 7.47 -22.24
C LYS A 353 9.24 6.78 -23.52
N CYS A 354 7.95 6.90 -23.87
CA CYS A 354 7.39 6.35 -25.10
C CYS A 354 7.98 7.02 -26.36
N LYS A 355 8.16 8.35 -26.36
CA LYS A 355 8.82 9.07 -27.46
C LYS A 355 10.27 8.60 -27.66
N ASN A 356 11.01 8.45 -26.57
CA ASN A 356 12.37 7.90 -26.60
C ASN A 356 12.40 6.45 -27.09
N GLY A 357 11.43 5.63 -26.67
CA GLY A 357 11.27 4.25 -27.15
C GLY A 357 11.01 4.18 -28.65
N ARG A 358 10.16 5.07 -29.17
CA ARG A 358 9.87 5.17 -30.60
C ARG A 358 11.13 5.55 -31.39
N LEU A 359 11.86 6.57 -30.93
CA LEU A 359 13.12 6.98 -31.57
C LEU A 359 14.14 5.82 -31.59
N LYS A 360 14.26 5.06 -30.50
CA LYS A 360 15.12 3.85 -30.46
C LYS A 360 14.70 2.82 -31.49
N GLN A 361 13.39 2.60 -31.68
CA GLN A 361 12.88 1.68 -32.69
C GLN A 361 13.20 2.16 -34.11
N GLU A 362 12.98 3.45 -34.41
CA GLU A 362 13.30 4.06 -35.70
C GLU A 362 14.82 3.96 -36.00
N ILE A 363 15.68 4.18 -35.00
CA ILE A 363 17.13 3.98 -35.12
C ILE A 363 17.47 2.50 -35.40
N LYS A 364 16.88 1.54 -34.67
CA LYS A 364 17.08 0.11 -34.91
C LYS A 364 16.69 -0.30 -36.33
N GLU A 365 15.53 0.17 -36.81
CA GLU A 365 15.05 -0.11 -38.17
C GLU A 365 15.95 0.51 -39.24
N SER A 366 16.42 1.74 -39.01
CA SER A 366 17.40 2.41 -39.87
C SER A 366 18.71 1.62 -39.95
N ILE A 367 19.30 1.22 -38.80
CA ILE A 367 20.52 0.40 -38.75
C ILE A 367 20.34 -0.90 -39.53
N LYS A 368 19.24 -1.64 -39.30
CA LYS A 368 18.95 -2.89 -40.02
C LYS A 368 18.87 -2.69 -41.54
N THR A 369 18.34 -1.54 -41.97
CA THR A 369 18.27 -1.18 -43.40
C THR A 369 19.66 -0.93 -43.98
N TYR A 370 20.54 -0.24 -43.22
CA TYR A 370 21.91 0.04 -43.65
C TYR A 370 22.86 -1.16 -43.54
N GLU A 371 22.65 -2.09 -42.61
CA GLU A 371 23.39 -3.37 -42.55
C GLU A 371 23.26 -4.16 -43.86
N GLY A 372 22.07 -4.17 -44.48
CA GLY A 372 21.86 -4.78 -45.79
C GLY A 372 22.63 -4.09 -46.92
N LEU A 373 22.95 -2.79 -46.77
CA LEU A 373 23.75 -2.01 -47.71
C LEU A 373 25.27 -2.13 -47.47
N ALA A 374 25.70 -2.64 -46.31
CA ALA A 374 27.11 -2.84 -46.00
C ALA A 374 27.74 -4.08 -46.68
N ASN A 375 26.91 -4.96 -47.26
CA ASN A 375 27.36 -6.13 -48.05
C ASN A 375 27.66 -5.80 -49.52
N TYR A 376 28.02 -4.55 -49.84
CA TYR A 376 28.60 -4.24 -51.14
C TYR A 376 30.02 -4.84 -51.21
N PRO A 377 30.37 -5.58 -52.29
CA PRO A 377 31.75 -6.02 -52.48
C PRO A 377 32.67 -4.80 -52.46
N VAL A 378 33.62 -4.80 -51.53
CA VAL A 378 34.62 -3.73 -51.33
C VAL A 378 35.72 -3.80 -52.41
N ASP A 379 35.73 -4.87 -53.20
CA ASP A 379 36.63 -4.99 -54.33
C ASP A 379 36.19 -4.00 -55.42
N PRO A 380 37.07 -3.06 -55.84
CA PRO A 380 36.77 -2.21 -56.97
C PRO A 380 36.49 -3.11 -58.18
N ILE A 381 35.35 -2.87 -58.86
CA ILE A 381 35.11 -3.44 -60.18
C ILE A 381 36.15 -2.80 -61.11
N ILE A 382 37.33 -3.41 -61.21
CA ILE A 382 38.33 -3.05 -62.22
C ILE A 382 37.77 -3.59 -63.53
N GLU A 383 37.08 -2.74 -64.29
CA GLU A 383 36.61 -3.11 -65.63
C GLU A 383 37.83 -3.44 -66.50
N PRO A 384 38.03 -4.70 -66.93
CA PRO A 384 39.18 -5.07 -67.73
C PRO A 384 39.06 -4.39 -69.10
N GLY A 385 39.86 -3.35 -69.33
CA GLY A 385 39.83 -2.59 -70.58
C GLY A 385 39.48 -1.11 -70.42
N LEU A 386 39.23 -0.62 -69.20
CA LEU A 386 39.00 0.82 -68.96
C LEU A 386 40.14 1.69 -69.51
N ASN A 387 41.39 1.23 -69.34
CA ASN A 387 42.57 1.88 -69.93
C ASN A 387 42.53 1.88 -71.46
N LYS A 388 42.02 0.81 -72.10
CA LYS A 388 41.92 0.71 -73.56
C LYS A 388 40.88 1.69 -74.09
N ILE A 389 39.72 1.78 -73.43
CA ILE A 389 38.64 2.72 -73.79
C ILE A 389 39.12 4.17 -73.59
N ALA A 390 39.80 4.46 -72.48
CA ALA A 390 40.36 5.80 -72.22
C ALA A 390 41.44 6.18 -73.25
N LEU A 391 42.30 5.23 -73.65
CA LEU A 391 43.29 5.43 -74.70
C LEU A 391 42.64 5.62 -76.08
N GLU A 392 41.64 4.82 -76.43
CA GLU A 392 40.90 4.97 -77.70
C GLU A 392 40.18 6.32 -77.75
N GLN A 393 39.54 6.76 -76.67
CA GLN A 393 38.91 8.08 -76.59
C GLN A 393 39.94 9.22 -76.67
N TYR A 394 41.09 9.10 -75.99
CA TYR A 394 42.17 10.08 -76.09
C TYR A 394 42.72 10.15 -77.51
N PHE A 395 42.95 9.01 -78.16
CA PHE A 395 43.41 8.97 -79.54
C PHE A 395 42.38 9.50 -80.53
N ASP A 396 41.09 9.26 -80.32
CA ASP A 396 40.01 9.79 -81.17
C ASP A 396 39.90 11.32 -81.06
N VAL A 397 40.10 11.88 -79.86
CA VAL A 397 40.19 13.34 -79.64
C VAL A 397 41.44 13.94 -80.28
N VAL A 398 42.59 13.27 -80.17
CA VAL A 398 43.85 13.74 -80.79
C VAL A 398 43.80 13.62 -82.32
N GLN A 399 43.16 12.59 -82.88
CA GLN A 399 42.99 12.43 -84.33
C GLN A 399 41.99 13.40 -84.94
N LYS A 400 40.95 13.79 -84.19
CA LYS A 400 39.96 14.76 -84.66
C LYS A 400 40.43 16.22 -84.58
N GLY A 401 41.62 16.46 -84.00
CA GLY A 401 42.20 17.79 -83.80
C GLY A 401 41.45 18.55 -82.69
N LEU A 402 42.19 19.34 -81.91
CA LEU A 402 41.58 20.28 -80.95
C LEU A 402 40.61 21.24 -81.63
#